data_AF-A0A2S7QLT7-F1
#
_entry.id   AF-A0A2S7QLT7-F1
#
_cell.length_a   1.000
_cell.length_b   1.000
_cell.length_c   1.000
_cell.angle_alpha   90.00
_cell.angle_beta   90.00
_cell.angle_gamma   90.00
#
_symmetry.space_group_name_H-M   'P 1'
#
loop_
_entity.id
_entity.type
_entity.pdbx_description
1 polymer ?
#
loop_
_entity_poly.entity_id
_entity_poly.type
_entity_poly.pdbx_seq_one_letter_code
_entity_poly.pdbx_strand_id
1 'polypeptide(L)'
;MAVDKKNDGKKKKITLLSAIGKTYEPKASVVEDRAIRIVLSDSIEVTPGVPEALETEVTPPGSKSVSNRALVLAALGTGPCRIKNLLHSDDTEFMLTAIAKLGGATYAWEEAGEVLLVQGKGGDLYASPTELYIGNAGTASRFLTTVLSLCKPSETTKSTGMLE
;
A
#
# COMPACT_ATOMS: atom_id res chain seq x y z
N MET A 1 -17.22 16.31 -22.45
CA MET A 1 -17.08 17.16 -21.23
C MET A 1 -17.31 18.66 -21.46
N ALA A 2 -17.57 19.15 -22.68
CA ALA A 2 -17.69 20.60 -22.93
C ALA A 2 -18.94 21.25 -22.31
N VAL A 3 -20.03 20.50 -22.13
CA VAL A 3 -21.32 20.99 -21.63
C VAL A 3 -21.58 20.69 -20.15
N ASP A 4 -20.52 20.40 -19.38
CA ASP A 4 -20.67 20.15 -17.94
C ASP A 4 -21.07 21.43 -17.19
N LYS A 5 -22.00 21.32 -16.23
CA LYS A 5 -22.61 22.47 -15.53
C LYS A 5 -21.61 23.27 -14.68
N LYS A 6 -20.49 22.64 -14.29
CA LYS A 6 -19.43 23.29 -13.51
C LYS A 6 -18.53 24.17 -14.39
N ASN A 7 -18.59 24.01 -15.71
CA ASN A 7 -17.72 24.74 -16.63
C ASN A 7 -18.02 26.24 -16.61
N ASP A 8 -17.01 27.00 -16.97
CA ASP A 8 -17.06 28.46 -17.03
C ASP A 8 -16.71 28.90 -18.46
N GLY A 9 -17.76 29.04 -19.27
CA GLY A 9 -17.63 29.14 -20.72
C GLY A 9 -16.90 27.92 -21.29
N LYS A 10 -15.76 28.15 -21.96
CA LYS A 10 -14.93 27.09 -22.54
C LYS A 10 -14.01 26.40 -21.52
N LYS A 11 -13.84 26.96 -20.32
CA LYS A 11 -12.94 26.44 -19.29
C LYS A 11 -13.61 25.27 -18.58
N LYS A 12 -13.00 24.08 -18.70
CA LYS A 12 -13.49 22.89 -18.02
C LYS A 12 -13.07 22.92 -16.56
N LYS A 13 -14.01 22.68 -15.64
CA LYS A 13 -13.75 22.66 -14.20
C LYS A 13 -13.91 21.25 -13.62
N ILE A 14 -12.89 20.76 -12.93
CA ILE A 14 -12.82 19.41 -12.35
C ILE A 14 -12.47 19.51 -10.86
N THR A 15 -13.11 18.68 -10.04
CA THR A 15 -12.75 18.57 -8.62
C THR A 15 -11.45 17.77 -8.50
N LEU A 16 -10.39 18.40 -8.02
CA LEU A 16 -9.11 17.76 -7.77
C LEU A 16 -9.01 17.39 -6.28
N LEU A 17 -8.62 16.15 -6.00
CA LEU A 17 -8.31 15.72 -4.63
C LEU A 17 -6.87 16.12 -4.31
N SER A 18 -6.64 16.66 -3.11
CA SER A 18 -5.29 16.92 -2.59
C SER A 18 -4.79 15.78 -1.70
N ALA A 19 -5.72 15.07 -1.06
CA ALA A 19 -5.51 13.84 -0.31
C ALA A 19 -6.85 13.10 -0.16
N ILE A 20 -6.84 11.87 0.37
CA ILE A 20 -8.08 11.18 0.73
C ILE A 20 -8.86 12.04 1.76
N GLY A 21 -10.12 12.31 1.45
CA GLY A 21 -10.99 13.16 2.28
C GLY A 21 -10.75 14.68 2.15
N LYS A 22 -9.85 15.14 1.27
CA LYS A 22 -9.57 16.57 1.05
C LYS A 22 -9.58 16.96 -0.42
N THR A 23 -10.07 18.15 -0.72
CA THR A 23 -10.01 18.74 -2.07
C THR A 23 -8.86 19.73 -2.17
N TYR A 24 -8.34 19.93 -3.38
CA TYR A 24 -7.28 20.92 -3.67
C TYR A 24 -7.78 22.36 -3.48
N GLU A 25 -8.99 22.64 -3.97
CA GLU A 25 -9.72 23.86 -3.71
C GLU A 25 -11.09 23.52 -3.10
N PRO A 26 -11.75 24.42 -2.36
CA PRO A 26 -13.13 24.22 -1.90
C PRO A 26 -14.18 24.28 -3.03
N LYS A 27 -13.73 24.24 -4.30
CA LYS A 27 -14.53 24.29 -5.53
C LYS A 27 -13.81 23.52 -6.63
N ALA A 28 -14.47 23.36 -7.79
CA ALA A 28 -13.83 22.76 -8.96
C ALA A 28 -12.76 23.69 -9.57
N SER A 29 -11.59 23.14 -9.87
CA SER A 29 -10.44 23.83 -10.43
C SER A 29 -10.48 23.79 -11.96
N VAL A 30 -9.97 24.84 -12.61
CA VAL A 30 -9.83 24.86 -14.07
C VAL A 30 -8.71 23.91 -14.47
N VAL A 31 -8.98 23.01 -15.43
CA VAL A 31 -8.00 22.05 -15.96
C VAL A 31 -7.89 22.21 -17.47
N GLU A 32 -6.66 22.24 -17.97
CA GLU A 32 -6.36 22.36 -19.40
C GLU A 32 -6.88 21.16 -20.19
N ASP A 33 -7.42 21.42 -21.39
CA ASP A 33 -7.96 20.38 -22.28
C ASP A 33 -6.91 19.34 -22.66
N ARG A 34 -5.63 19.73 -22.74
CA ARG A 34 -4.52 18.82 -22.98
C ARG A 34 -4.34 17.82 -21.84
N ALA A 35 -4.39 18.27 -20.59
CA ALA A 35 -4.22 17.40 -19.43
C ALA A 35 -5.39 16.40 -19.32
N ILE A 36 -6.62 16.86 -19.56
CA ILE A 36 -7.81 15.99 -19.62
C ILE A 36 -7.66 14.95 -20.73
N ARG A 37 -7.19 15.36 -21.92
CA ARG A 37 -6.98 14.45 -23.05
C ARG A 37 -5.94 13.38 -22.73
N ILE A 38 -4.78 13.75 -22.16
CA ILE A 38 -3.72 12.80 -21.79
C ILE A 38 -4.26 11.70 -20.86
N VAL A 39 -5.07 12.05 -19.87
CA VAL A 39 -5.62 11.08 -18.91
C VAL A 39 -6.66 10.14 -19.54
N LEU A 40 -7.44 10.64 -20.51
CA LEU A 40 -8.48 9.86 -21.18
C LEU A 40 -8.00 9.05 -22.39
N SER A 41 -6.83 9.39 -22.92
CA SER A 41 -6.22 8.71 -24.07
C SER A 41 -5.52 7.42 -23.64
N ASP A 42 -5.58 6.40 -24.51
CA ASP A 42 -4.90 5.11 -24.34
C ASP A 42 -3.41 5.16 -24.66
N SER A 43 -3.01 6.19 -25.39
CA SER A 43 -1.69 6.38 -25.97
C SER A 43 -1.23 7.81 -25.74
N ILE A 44 0.10 7.98 -25.68
CA ILE A 44 0.73 9.27 -25.41
C ILE A 44 1.74 9.59 -26.51
N GLU A 45 1.69 10.83 -26.98
CA GLU A 45 2.72 11.41 -27.85
C GLU A 45 3.77 12.11 -26.96
N VAL A 46 5.02 11.67 -27.08
CA VAL A 46 6.14 12.25 -26.33
C VAL A 46 6.85 13.26 -27.22
N THR A 47 6.73 14.54 -26.87
CA THR A 47 7.47 15.62 -27.55
C THR A 47 8.94 15.61 -27.08
N PRO A 48 9.93 15.48 -27.98
CA PRO A 48 11.34 15.56 -27.59
C PRO A 48 11.69 16.93 -26.99
N GLY A 49 12.50 16.91 -25.94
CA GLY A 49 13.00 18.13 -25.30
C GLY A 49 13.13 17.98 -23.79
N VAL A 50 14.21 18.51 -23.26
CA VAL A 50 14.49 18.64 -21.82
C VAL A 50 15.21 19.98 -21.62
N PRO A 51 15.03 20.69 -20.48
CA PRO A 51 15.80 21.90 -20.21
C PRO A 51 17.31 21.64 -20.28
N GLU A 52 18.08 22.57 -20.84
CA GLU A 52 19.53 22.38 -21.09
C GLU A 52 20.36 22.08 -19.83
N ALA A 53 19.95 22.59 -18.68
CA ALA A 53 20.60 22.37 -17.39
C ALA A 53 19.61 21.73 -16.39
N LEU A 54 19.05 20.57 -16.74
CA LEU A 54 18.15 19.85 -15.83
C LEU A 54 18.96 19.07 -14.78
N GLU A 55 18.94 19.57 -13.55
CA GLU A 55 19.33 18.82 -12.36
C GLU A 55 18.07 18.55 -11.54
N THR A 56 17.74 17.27 -11.32
CA THR A 56 16.54 16.87 -10.57
C THR A 56 16.81 15.63 -9.75
N GLU A 57 16.20 15.56 -8.58
CA GLU A 57 16.14 14.36 -7.74
C GLU A 57 14.74 13.75 -7.87
N VAL A 58 14.69 12.47 -8.25
CA VAL A 58 13.44 11.72 -8.39
C VAL A 58 13.49 10.53 -7.46
N THR A 59 12.46 10.40 -6.63
CA THR A 59 12.23 9.21 -5.81
C THR A 59 11.26 8.29 -6.56
N PRO A 60 11.73 7.18 -7.15
CA PRO A 60 10.82 6.20 -7.72
C PRO A 60 10.01 5.52 -6.61
N PRO A 61 8.86 4.90 -6.95
CA PRO A 61 8.13 4.06 -6.01
C PRO A 61 9.03 3.00 -5.40
N GLY A 62 8.76 2.65 -4.14
CA GLY A 62 9.48 1.61 -3.42
C GLY A 62 9.56 0.29 -4.19
N SER A 63 10.65 -0.46 -4.00
CA SER A 63 10.77 -1.80 -4.56
C SER A 63 9.80 -2.75 -3.85
N LYS A 64 8.94 -3.44 -4.60
CA LYS A 64 8.03 -4.48 -4.07
C LYS A 64 8.79 -5.54 -3.27
N SER A 65 9.94 -5.97 -3.77
CA SER A 65 10.74 -7.03 -3.17
C SER A 65 11.38 -6.59 -1.84
N VAL A 66 11.86 -5.34 -1.77
CA VAL A 66 12.43 -4.78 -0.53
C VAL A 66 11.32 -4.51 0.48
N SER A 67 10.20 -3.93 0.03
CA SER A 67 9.03 -3.63 0.86
C SER A 67 8.50 -4.86 1.56
N ASN A 68 8.31 -5.96 0.81
CA ASN A 68 7.81 -7.21 1.39
C ASN A 68 8.76 -7.80 2.44
N ARG A 69 10.08 -7.76 2.22
CA ARG A 69 11.07 -8.25 3.20
C ARG A 69 11.16 -7.35 4.43
N ALA A 70 11.19 -6.04 4.22
CA ALA A 70 11.24 -5.06 5.30
C ALA A 70 10.04 -5.23 6.23
N LEU A 71 8.85 -5.44 5.66
CA LEU A 71 7.62 -5.68 6.41
C LEU A 71 7.71 -6.93 7.30
N VAL A 72 8.10 -8.08 6.72
CA VAL A 72 8.21 -9.35 7.47
C VAL A 72 9.23 -9.23 8.60
N LEU A 73 10.40 -8.64 8.32
CA LEU A 73 11.45 -8.48 9.32
C LEU A 73 11.03 -7.50 10.43
N ALA A 74 10.39 -6.38 10.08
CA ALA A 74 9.88 -5.43 11.07
C ALA A 74 8.82 -6.05 11.99
N ALA A 75 7.94 -6.88 11.44
CA ALA A 75 6.94 -7.61 12.20
C ALA A 75 7.53 -8.65 13.16
N LEU A 76 8.57 -9.38 12.72
CA LEU A 76 9.25 -10.38 13.55
C LEU A 76 10.22 -9.76 14.57
N GLY A 77 10.67 -8.53 14.32
CA GLY A 77 11.53 -7.79 15.24
C GLY A 77 10.84 -7.39 16.54
N THR A 78 11.61 -6.84 17.47
CA THR A 78 11.10 -6.30 18.73
C THR A 78 11.09 -4.78 18.68
N GLY A 79 9.95 -4.17 18.99
CA GLY A 79 9.85 -2.71 19.10
C GLY A 79 9.27 -2.02 17.86
N PRO A 80 9.24 -0.67 17.87
CA PRO A 80 8.72 0.13 16.78
C PRO A 80 9.71 0.23 15.61
N CYS A 81 9.22 0.08 14.39
CA CYS A 81 9.94 0.29 13.14
C CYS A 81 9.12 1.18 12.22
N ARG A 82 9.68 2.31 11.78
CA ARG A 82 9.05 3.20 10.79
C ARG A 82 9.63 2.92 9.41
N ILE A 83 8.78 2.48 8.50
CA ILE A 83 9.16 2.17 7.12
C ILE A 83 8.65 3.28 6.22
N LYS A 84 9.57 3.96 5.53
CA LYS A 84 9.29 5.00 4.53
C LYS A 84 9.46 4.44 3.12
N ASN A 85 8.78 5.05 2.14
CA ASN A 85 8.81 4.62 0.73
C ASN A 85 8.49 3.11 0.58
N LEU A 86 7.58 2.61 1.41
CA LEU A 86 7.05 1.25 1.29
C LEU A 86 6.09 1.22 0.11
N LEU A 87 6.26 0.27 -0.80
CA LEU A 87 5.29 0.09 -1.88
C LEU A 87 4.00 -0.51 -1.32
N HIS A 88 2.95 0.31 -1.21
CA HIS A 88 1.62 -0.17 -0.88
C HIS A 88 1.07 -1.02 -2.02
N SER A 89 0.98 -2.32 -1.77
CA SER A 89 0.50 -3.34 -2.72
C SER A 89 -0.32 -4.39 -2.00
N ASP A 90 -1.12 -5.14 -2.75
CA ASP A 90 -1.92 -6.26 -2.22
C ASP A 90 -1.08 -7.21 -1.34
N ASP A 91 0.15 -7.54 -1.76
CA ASP A 91 1.07 -8.39 -0.99
C ASP A 91 1.34 -7.81 0.41
N THR A 92 1.63 -6.51 0.51
CA THR A 92 1.91 -5.84 1.80
C THR A 92 0.67 -5.78 2.69
N GLU A 93 -0.51 -5.57 2.12
CA GLU A 93 -1.76 -5.48 2.86
C GLU A 93 -2.19 -6.85 3.43
N PHE A 94 -2.11 -7.90 2.62
CA PHE A 94 -2.41 -9.26 3.07
C PHE A 94 -1.40 -9.75 4.13
N MET A 95 -0.11 -9.47 3.97
CA MET A 95 0.89 -9.83 4.99
C MET A 95 0.68 -9.09 6.31
N LEU A 96 0.41 -7.78 6.27
CA LEU A 96 0.12 -6.98 7.47
C LEU A 96 -1.09 -7.53 8.23
N THR A 97 -2.17 -7.79 7.49
CA THR A 97 -3.40 -8.33 8.06
C THR A 97 -3.19 -9.72 8.65
N ALA A 98 -2.45 -10.59 7.98
CA ALA A 98 -2.14 -11.93 8.45
C ALA A 98 -1.30 -11.90 9.74
N ILE A 99 -0.23 -11.13 9.77
CA ILE A 99 0.66 -11.00 10.93
C ILE A 99 -0.09 -10.39 12.13
N ALA A 100 -0.96 -9.40 11.89
CA ALA A 100 -1.80 -8.83 12.94
C ALA A 100 -2.78 -9.86 13.52
N LYS A 101 -3.40 -10.70 12.68
CA LYS A 101 -4.27 -11.80 13.12
C LYS A 101 -3.54 -12.87 13.93
N LEU A 102 -2.28 -13.13 13.60
CA LEU A 102 -1.40 -14.02 14.36
C LEU A 102 -0.89 -13.39 15.66
N GLY A 103 -1.20 -12.12 15.90
CA GLY A 103 -0.78 -11.37 17.08
C GLY A 103 0.70 -10.95 17.07
N GLY A 104 1.44 -11.20 15.99
CA GLY A 104 2.90 -11.00 15.94
C GLY A 104 3.35 -9.55 15.83
N ALA A 105 2.49 -8.66 15.33
CA ALA A 105 2.75 -7.23 15.27
C ALA A 105 1.44 -6.43 15.28
N THR A 106 1.51 -5.15 15.67
CA THR A 106 0.50 -4.16 15.33
C THR A 106 1.08 -3.15 14.35
N TYR A 107 0.23 -2.42 13.64
CA TYR A 107 0.69 -1.42 12.69
C TYR A 107 -0.25 -0.23 12.63
N ALA A 108 0.29 0.91 12.22
CA ALA A 108 -0.45 2.15 11.97
C ALA A 108 0.18 2.91 10.79
N TRP A 109 -0.65 3.63 10.05
CA TRP A 109 -0.19 4.53 9.00
C TRP A 109 -0.05 5.94 9.57
N GLU A 110 1.13 6.53 9.38
CA GLU A 110 1.47 7.91 9.72
C GLU A 110 1.60 8.73 8.42
N GLU A 111 1.72 10.06 8.52
CA GLU A 111 2.03 10.94 7.39
C GLU A 111 1.11 10.73 6.16
N ALA A 112 -0.21 10.63 6.38
CA ALA A 112 -1.22 10.40 5.34
C ALA A 112 -1.03 9.12 4.50
N GLY A 113 -0.36 8.10 5.05
CA GLY A 113 -0.13 6.81 4.39
C GLY A 113 1.28 6.64 3.85
N GLU A 114 2.15 7.66 3.95
CA GLU A 114 3.52 7.60 3.45
C GLU A 114 4.48 6.82 4.36
N VAL A 115 4.12 6.68 5.65
CA VAL A 115 4.94 5.99 6.64
C VAL A 115 4.13 4.90 7.31
N LEU A 116 4.66 3.68 7.26
CA LEU A 116 4.11 2.54 8.01
C LEU A 116 4.90 2.38 9.32
N LEU A 117 4.23 2.58 10.45
CA LEU A 117 4.74 2.20 11.75
C LEU A 117 4.34 0.75 12.05
N VAL A 118 5.33 -0.13 12.21
CA VAL A 118 5.13 -1.52 12.64
C VAL A 118 5.68 -1.67 14.05
N GLN A 119 4.88 -2.23 14.95
CA GLN A 119 5.28 -2.57 16.30
C GLN A 119 5.38 -4.10 16.41
N GLY A 120 6.60 -4.61 16.22
CA GLY A 120 6.88 -6.04 16.27
C GLY A 120 6.96 -6.57 17.71
N LYS A 121 6.56 -7.83 17.90
CA LYS A 121 6.56 -8.52 19.21
C LYS A 121 7.66 -9.58 19.35
N GLY A 122 8.76 -9.45 18.61
CA GLY A 122 9.93 -10.33 18.73
C GLY A 122 9.66 -11.78 18.31
N GLY A 123 8.76 -11.98 17.34
CA GLY A 123 8.37 -13.32 16.89
C GLY A 123 7.41 -14.04 17.83
N ASP A 124 6.77 -13.35 18.79
CA ASP A 124 5.69 -13.93 19.60
C ASP A 124 4.38 -13.99 18.80
N LEU A 125 4.26 -15.02 17.95
CA LEU A 125 3.07 -15.30 17.14
C LEU A 125 2.31 -16.51 17.67
N TYR A 126 0.99 -16.50 17.49
CA TYR A 126 0.09 -17.59 17.88
C TYR A 126 -0.72 -18.06 16.66
N ALA A 127 -0.97 -19.37 16.60
CA ALA A 127 -1.76 -19.97 15.54
C ALA A 127 -3.18 -19.37 15.52
N SER A 128 -3.57 -18.81 14.38
CA SER A 128 -4.92 -18.27 14.19
C SER A 128 -5.94 -19.42 14.20
N PRO A 129 -7.05 -19.31 14.96
CA PRO A 129 -8.14 -20.30 14.91
C PRO A 129 -8.99 -20.17 13.64
N THR A 130 -8.75 -19.14 12.83
CA THR A 130 -9.47 -18.87 11.57
C THR A 130 -8.50 -18.78 10.40
N GLU A 131 -9.04 -19.00 9.20
CA GLU A 131 -8.27 -18.94 7.96
C GLU A 131 -7.64 -17.57 7.72
N LEU A 132 -6.44 -17.58 7.14
CA LEU A 132 -5.75 -16.39 6.68
C LEU A 132 -5.96 -16.25 5.17
N TYR A 133 -6.86 -15.35 4.78
CA TYR A 133 -7.05 -15.00 3.38
C TYR A 133 -5.89 -14.15 2.86
N ILE A 134 -5.27 -14.60 1.77
CA ILE A 134 -4.07 -13.98 1.17
C ILE A 134 -4.26 -13.59 -0.31
N GLY A 135 -5.48 -13.68 -0.84
CA GLY A 135 -5.78 -13.35 -2.23
C GLY A 135 -4.87 -14.07 -3.25
N ASN A 136 -4.52 -13.37 -4.33
CA ASN A 136 -3.54 -13.84 -5.33
C ASN A 136 -2.11 -13.30 -5.04
N ALA A 137 -1.78 -13.08 -3.77
CA ALA A 137 -0.49 -12.56 -3.36
C ALA A 137 0.56 -13.67 -3.24
N GLY A 138 1.13 -14.07 -4.38
CA GLY A 138 2.12 -15.16 -4.45
C GLY A 138 3.40 -14.93 -3.65
N THR A 139 3.76 -13.68 -3.32
CA THR A 139 4.89 -13.41 -2.44
C THR A 139 4.49 -13.54 -0.97
N ALA A 140 3.29 -13.05 -0.62
CA ALA A 140 2.75 -13.15 0.72
C ALA A 140 2.58 -14.61 1.13
N SER A 141 2.06 -15.47 0.24
CA SER A 141 1.93 -16.91 0.52
C SER A 141 3.25 -17.53 0.92
N ARG A 142 4.31 -17.32 0.12
CA ARG A 142 5.65 -17.89 0.37
C ARG A 142 6.26 -17.42 1.68
N PHE A 143 6.17 -16.12 1.99
CA PHE A 143 6.72 -15.60 3.26
C PHE A 143 5.88 -16.03 4.46
N LEU A 144 4.55 -15.99 4.36
CA LEU A 144 3.68 -16.41 5.45
C LEU A 144 3.83 -17.91 5.73
N THR A 145 4.03 -18.76 4.72
CA THR A 145 4.28 -20.20 4.93
C THR A 145 5.46 -20.44 5.87
N THR A 146 6.56 -19.68 5.74
CA THR A 146 7.71 -19.84 6.62
C THR A 146 7.54 -19.11 7.96
N VAL A 147 6.84 -17.97 7.99
CA VAL A 147 6.54 -17.26 9.25
C VAL A 147 5.60 -18.07 10.15
N LEU A 148 4.61 -18.75 9.55
CA LEU A 148 3.61 -19.53 10.27
C LEU A 148 4.21 -20.72 11.02
N SER A 149 5.37 -21.25 10.59
CA SER A 149 6.04 -22.33 11.32
C SER A 149 6.66 -21.88 12.65
N LEU A 150 6.77 -20.56 12.87
CA LEU A 150 7.23 -19.97 14.12
C LEU A 150 6.10 -19.80 15.15
N CYS A 151 4.83 -19.97 14.74
CA CYS A 151 3.69 -19.73 15.59
C CYS A 151 3.58 -20.78 16.71
N LYS A 152 3.30 -20.29 17.92
CA LYS A 152 2.92 -21.13 19.05
C LYS A 152 1.47 -21.61 18.91
N PRO A 153 1.08 -22.75 19.51
CA PRO A 153 -0.31 -23.16 19.60
C PRO A 153 -1.16 -22.08 20.30
N SER A 154 -2.38 -21.84 19.81
CA SER A 154 -3.37 -21.05 20.55
C SER A 154 -4.26 -21.96 21.39
N GLU A 155 -4.71 -21.48 22.55
CA GLU A 155 -5.53 -22.26 23.52
C GLU A 155 -6.84 -22.81 22.92
N THR A 156 -7.29 -22.25 21.79
CA THR A 156 -8.52 -22.63 21.08
C THR A 156 -8.34 -23.68 20.00
N THR A 157 -7.11 -24.07 19.65
CA THR A 157 -6.86 -25.07 18.59
C THR A 157 -6.77 -26.46 19.20
N LYS A 158 -7.92 -27.14 19.36
CA LYS A 158 -7.91 -28.59 19.59
C LYS A 158 -7.26 -29.25 18.38
N SER A 159 -6.15 -29.95 18.60
CA SER A 159 -5.52 -30.81 17.61
C SER A 159 -6.60 -31.65 16.93
N THR A 160 -6.80 -31.47 15.63
CA THR A 160 -7.53 -32.46 14.84
C THR A 160 -6.62 -33.68 14.81
N GLY A 161 -6.91 -34.65 15.68
CA GLY A 161 -6.22 -35.94 15.65
C GLY A 161 -6.37 -36.52 14.26
N MET A 162 -5.25 -36.91 13.65
CA MET A 162 -5.29 -37.83 12.53
C MET A 162 -5.98 -39.10 13.04
N LEU A 163 -7.13 -39.43 12.45
CA LEU A 163 -7.72 -40.75 12.58
C LEU A 163 -6.78 -41.71 11.84
N GLU A 164 -6.18 -42.64 12.58
CA GLU A 164 -5.67 -43.92 12.06
C GLU A 164 -6.80 -44.74 11.44
#